data_AF-A0A7J9DSS6-F1
#
_entry.id   AF-A0A7J9DSS6-F1
#
_cell.length_a   1.000
_cell.length_b   1.000
_cell.length_c   1.000
_cell.angle_alpha   90.00
_cell.angle_beta   90.00
_cell.angle_gamma   90.00
#
_symmetry.space_group_name_H-M   'P 1'
#
loop_
_entity.id
_entity.type
_entity.pdbx_description
1 polymer ?
#
loop_
_entity_poly.entity_id
_entity_poly.type
_entity_poly.pdbx_seq_one_letter_code
_entity_poly.pdbx_strand_id
1 'polypeptide(L)'
;SDVVWLPCSPFECILCESKAPPLSPPLNLSASATAVPCKSSACSAAHSSLPSSDLCAMARCPLDAIETSDCNSFPCPPFYYAYGDGSLIARLYKDSLTLPNSLSIQNFTFGCAHTTLAEPVGVAGFGFGRLSLPAQLSSVSPQLGNRFSYCLVSHSFDSDKVRRPSPLILGRNEEKEKQFGNEVVEFVYTDMLHNPKHPYFYSVGLEGISVGKRNIPAPENLKKVAKVPVISLHFVGNGSRVVLPRRNYFYEFLDGGDGIGKKRNVGCLMLMNGGDEEELSGGPGATLGNYQQQGFEVVYDLEKRKIGFARRKCSSLWDSFKN
;
A
#
# COMPACT_ATOMS: atom_id res chain seq x y z
N SER A 1 4.12 -2.98 -2.88
CA SER A 1 5.57 -2.97 -2.64
C SER A 1 5.88 -3.73 -1.37
N ASP A 2 6.85 -4.62 -1.41
CA ASP A 2 7.40 -5.37 -0.28
C ASP A 2 8.81 -4.88 0.14
N VAL A 3 9.25 -3.74 -0.42
CA VAL A 3 10.52 -3.09 -0.08
C VAL A 3 10.28 -1.64 0.35
N VAL A 4 11.02 -1.20 1.36
CA VAL A 4 11.17 0.21 1.72
C VAL A 4 12.35 0.79 0.97
N TRP A 5 12.16 1.91 0.28
CA TRP A 5 13.25 2.64 -0.38
C TRP A 5 13.07 4.15 -0.30
N LEU A 6 14.18 4.87 -0.39
CA LEU A 6 14.26 6.32 -0.25
C LEU A 6 15.13 6.92 -1.37
N PRO A 7 14.81 8.13 -1.87
CA PRO A 7 15.72 8.93 -2.68
C PRO A 7 16.98 9.24 -1.90
N CYS A 8 18.14 9.03 -2.51
CA CYS A 8 19.45 9.28 -1.93
C CYS A 8 20.27 10.28 -2.74
N SER A 9 21.03 11.13 -2.05
CA SER A 9 21.90 12.12 -2.68
C SER A 9 23.22 11.50 -3.15
N PRO A 10 23.70 11.78 -4.37
CA PRO A 10 23.08 12.63 -5.40
C PRO A 10 21.85 11.97 -6.04
N PHE A 11 20.80 12.74 -6.31
CA PHE A 11 19.50 12.22 -6.79
C PHE A 11 19.08 12.82 -8.13
N GLU A 12 18.65 11.97 -9.05
CA GLU A 12 18.06 12.32 -10.34
C GLU A 12 16.65 11.72 -10.47
N CYS A 13 15.67 12.55 -10.81
CA CYS A 13 14.29 12.13 -11.04
C CYS A 13 13.89 12.49 -12.47
N ILE A 14 13.64 11.46 -13.28
CA ILE A 14 13.32 11.59 -14.70
C ILE A 14 11.79 11.67 -14.83
N LEU A 15 11.25 12.66 -15.56
CA LEU A 15 9.79 12.87 -15.74
C LEU A 15 9.00 13.17 -14.44
N CYS A 16 9.58 13.96 -13.54
CA CYS A 16 8.98 14.29 -12.24
C CYS A 16 8.44 15.73 -12.15
N GLU A 17 8.52 16.51 -13.23
CA GLU A 17 8.22 17.94 -13.27
C GLU A 17 6.74 18.27 -12.98
N SER A 18 5.84 17.32 -13.23
CA SER A 18 4.40 17.46 -12.98
C SER A 18 3.97 16.97 -11.59
N LYS A 19 4.88 16.36 -10.83
CA LYS A 19 4.59 15.82 -9.50
C LYS A 19 4.81 16.89 -8.43
N ALA A 20 4.11 16.76 -7.31
CA ALA A 20 4.33 17.65 -6.17
C ALA A 20 5.78 17.56 -5.69
N PRO A 21 6.41 18.69 -5.30
CA PRO A 21 7.78 18.68 -4.82
C PRO A 21 7.91 17.85 -3.54
N PRO A 22 9.02 17.12 -3.35
CA PRO A 22 9.23 16.33 -2.15
C PRO A 22 9.31 17.23 -0.92
N LEU A 23 8.70 16.79 0.19
CA LEU A 23 8.68 17.51 1.46
C LEU A 23 10.06 17.55 2.15
N SER A 24 10.97 16.66 1.78
CA SER A 24 12.31 16.53 2.34
C SER A 24 13.33 16.34 1.22
N PRO A 25 14.56 16.86 1.38
CA PRO A 25 15.64 16.60 0.43
C PRO A 25 15.98 15.09 0.40
N PRO A 26 16.61 14.62 -0.69
CA PRO A 26 17.15 13.26 -0.76
C PRO A 26 18.09 12.95 0.41
N LEU A 27 18.06 11.71 0.87
CA LEU A 27 18.84 11.25 2.02
C LEU A 27 20.34 11.25 1.70
N ASN A 28 21.15 11.91 2.54
CA ASN A 28 22.57 11.62 2.60
C ASN A 28 22.75 10.40 3.52
N LEU A 29 23.35 9.33 2.99
CA LEU A 29 23.64 8.16 3.80
C LEU A 29 24.50 8.55 5.01
N SER A 30 24.11 8.05 6.18
CA SER A 30 24.85 8.32 7.40
C SER A 30 26.21 7.62 7.40
N ALA A 31 27.12 8.05 8.27
CA ALA A 31 28.39 7.35 8.48
C ALA A 31 28.20 5.94 9.07
N SER A 32 27.05 5.64 9.69
CA SER A 32 26.71 4.30 10.21
C SER A 32 26.06 3.40 9.16
N ALA A 33 25.69 3.92 7.99
CA ALA A 33 25.09 3.13 6.93
C ALA A 33 26.09 2.11 6.37
N THR A 34 25.67 0.85 6.29
CA THR A 34 26.49 -0.24 5.74
C THR A 34 25.82 -0.85 4.52
N ALA A 35 26.61 -1.14 3.48
CA ALA A 35 26.08 -1.83 2.30
C ALA A 35 25.69 -3.27 2.66
N VAL A 36 24.56 -3.74 2.14
CA VAL A 36 24.14 -5.13 2.34
C VAL A 36 25.00 -6.06 1.47
N PRO A 37 25.61 -7.12 2.01
CA PRO A 37 26.42 -8.05 1.20
C PRO A 37 25.61 -8.83 0.16
N CYS A 38 26.23 -9.25 -0.94
CA CYS A 38 25.59 -10.02 -2.02
C CYS A 38 25.01 -11.36 -1.54
N LYS A 39 25.69 -12.02 -0.59
CA LYS A 39 25.22 -13.30 -0.01
C LYS A 39 24.11 -13.14 1.03
N SER A 40 23.75 -11.90 1.36
CA SER A 40 22.69 -11.60 2.30
C SER A 40 21.36 -12.13 1.78
N SER A 41 20.59 -12.73 2.67
CA SER A 41 19.24 -13.16 2.33
C SER A 41 18.28 -11.97 2.10
N ALA A 42 18.65 -10.75 2.52
CA ALA A 42 17.99 -9.52 2.10
C ALA A 42 18.29 -9.16 0.63
N CYS A 43 19.51 -9.43 0.15
CA CYS A 43 19.85 -9.25 -1.27
C CYS A 43 19.04 -10.21 -2.14
N SER A 44 18.98 -11.50 -1.76
CA SER A 44 18.14 -12.49 -2.44
C SER A 44 16.68 -12.03 -2.52
N ALA A 45 16.10 -11.50 -1.44
CA ALA A 45 14.72 -11.00 -1.47
C ALA A 45 14.49 -9.81 -2.42
N ALA A 46 15.43 -8.86 -2.51
CA ALA A 46 15.31 -7.75 -3.47
C ALA A 46 15.43 -8.21 -4.93
N HIS A 47 16.03 -9.38 -5.17
CA HIS A 47 16.26 -9.97 -6.48
C HIS A 47 15.37 -11.19 -6.72
N SER A 48 14.09 -11.12 -6.33
CA SER A 48 13.09 -12.19 -6.58
C SER A 48 13.52 -13.58 -6.11
N SER A 49 14.23 -13.65 -4.98
CA SER A 49 14.77 -14.88 -4.39
C SER A 49 15.83 -15.60 -5.23
N LEU A 50 16.60 -14.87 -6.05
CA LEU A 50 17.75 -15.43 -6.76
C LEU A 50 18.80 -16.04 -5.80
N PRO A 51 19.54 -17.08 -6.22
CA PRO A 51 20.61 -17.68 -5.43
C PRO A 51 21.71 -16.68 -5.08
N SER A 52 22.27 -16.81 -3.86
CA SER A 52 23.36 -15.94 -3.40
C SER A 52 24.64 -16.05 -4.23
N SER A 53 24.93 -17.22 -4.82
CA SER A 53 26.07 -17.41 -5.73
C SER A 53 25.98 -16.50 -6.95
N ASP A 54 24.80 -16.45 -7.58
CA ASP A 54 24.55 -15.67 -8.80
C ASP A 54 24.63 -14.18 -8.48
N LEU A 55 24.05 -13.77 -7.36
CA LEU A 55 24.11 -12.39 -6.88
C LEU A 55 25.54 -11.96 -6.55
N CYS A 56 26.35 -12.84 -5.99
CA CYS A 56 27.76 -12.57 -5.73
C CYS A 56 28.60 -12.56 -7.01
N ALA A 57 28.28 -13.39 -8.01
CA ALA A 57 28.89 -13.31 -9.33
C ALA A 57 28.54 -11.98 -10.02
N MET A 58 27.28 -11.52 -9.95
CA MET A 58 26.84 -10.20 -10.41
C MET A 58 27.55 -9.06 -9.67
N ALA A 59 27.82 -9.24 -8.38
CA ALA A 59 28.62 -8.33 -7.56
C ALA A 59 30.13 -8.38 -7.84
N ARG A 60 30.56 -9.24 -8.78
CA ARG A 60 31.96 -9.47 -9.16
C ARG A 60 32.83 -10.02 -8.03
N CYS A 61 32.24 -10.85 -7.17
CA CYS A 61 33.01 -11.67 -6.24
C CYS A 61 33.81 -12.74 -7.03
N PRO A 62 35.10 -12.94 -6.75
CA PRO A 62 35.90 -13.99 -7.36
C PRO A 62 35.31 -15.39 -7.18
N LEU A 63 35.51 -16.29 -8.15
CA LEU A 63 34.95 -17.63 -8.13
C LEU A 63 35.38 -18.43 -6.89
N ASP A 64 36.66 -18.37 -6.52
CA ASP A 64 37.19 -19.01 -5.32
C ASP A 64 36.49 -18.54 -4.05
N ALA A 65 36.24 -17.23 -3.92
CA ALA A 65 35.49 -16.67 -2.80
C ALA A 65 33.98 -17.01 -2.82
N ILE A 66 33.39 -17.25 -3.99
CA ILE A 66 32.01 -17.74 -4.09
C ILE A 66 31.93 -19.18 -3.59
N GLU A 67 32.85 -20.05 -4.03
CA GLU A 67 32.93 -21.45 -3.61
C GLU A 67 33.19 -21.59 -2.09
N THR A 68 34.00 -20.70 -1.50
CA THR A 68 34.25 -20.69 -0.04
C THR A 68 33.24 -19.84 0.76
N SER A 69 32.26 -19.21 0.09
CA SER A 69 31.25 -18.33 0.72
C SER A 69 31.83 -17.07 1.41
N ASP A 70 32.96 -16.55 0.94
CA ASP A 70 33.72 -15.41 1.49
C ASP A 70 33.40 -14.06 0.83
N CYS A 71 32.23 -13.90 0.21
CA CYS A 71 31.83 -12.67 -0.48
C CYS A 71 31.24 -11.56 0.41
N ASN A 72 31.56 -11.51 1.72
CA ASN A 72 30.95 -10.55 2.65
C ASN A 72 31.30 -9.08 2.35
N SER A 73 32.46 -8.83 1.75
CA SER A 73 32.92 -7.49 1.36
C SER A 73 32.29 -7.00 0.05
N PHE A 74 31.60 -7.87 -0.69
CA PHE A 74 30.98 -7.53 -1.96
C PHE A 74 29.52 -7.11 -1.74
N PRO A 75 29.14 -5.87 -2.10
CA PRO A 75 27.79 -5.38 -1.88
C PRO A 75 26.79 -6.06 -2.82
N CYS A 76 25.54 -6.12 -2.39
CA CYS A 76 24.43 -6.55 -3.22
C CYS A 76 24.38 -5.73 -4.51
N PRO A 77 24.23 -6.37 -5.69
CA PRO A 77 24.10 -5.64 -6.94
C PRO A 77 22.85 -4.75 -6.93
N PRO A 78 22.84 -3.64 -7.67
CA PRO A 78 21.67 -2.77 -7.79
C PRO A 78 20.46 -3.57 -8.28
N PHE A 79 19.28 -3.22 -7.77
CA PHE A 79 18.02 -3.85 -8.19
C PHE A 79 17.11 -2.80 -8.84
N TYR A 80 16.32 -3.26 -9.81
CA TYR A 80 15.27 -2.49 -10.45
C TYR A 80 13.93 -2.80 -9.76
N TYR A 81 13.09 -1.78 -9.59
CA TYR A 81 11.73 -1.95 -9.07
C TYR A 81 10.77 -1.04 -9.83
N ALA A 82 9.61 -1.59 -10.22
CA ALA A 82 8.59 -0.88 -10.98
C ALA A 82 7.27 -0.79 -10.21
N TYR A 83 6.61 0.34 -10.36
CA TYR A 83 5.26 0.65 -9.89
C TYR A 83 4.39 1.08 -11.07
N GLY A 84 3.08 1.23 -10.83
CA GLY A 84 2.16 1.71 -11.86
C GLY A 84 2.41 3.17 -12.28
N ASP A 85 3.10 3.94 -11.44
CA ASP A 85 3.31 5.38 -11.58
C ASP A 85 4.78 5.79 -11.68
N GLY A 86 5.72 4.82 -11.66
CA GLY A 86 7.14 5.09 -11.75
C GLY A 86 8.01 3.86 -11.58
N SER A 87 9.33 4.04 -11.66
CA SER A 87 10.29 2.97 -11.40
C SER A 87 11.61 3.51 -10.85
N LEU A 88 12.47 2.63 -10.37
CA LEU A 88 13.75 3.02 -9.77
C LEU A 88 14.85 1.98 -9.97
N ILE A 89 16.09 2.45 -9.78
CA ILE A 89 17.25 1.60 -9.51
C ILE A 89 17.79 1.97 -8.13
N ALA A 90 17.94 0.98 -7.26
CA ALA A 90 18.44 1.18 -5.90
C ALA A 90 19.53 0.19 -5.50
N ARG A 91 20.30 0.57 -4.49
CA ARG A 91 21.24 -0.30 -3.77
C ARG A 91 20.74 -0.53 -2.35
N LEU A 92 20.96 -1.73 -1.81
CA LEU A 92 20.55 -2.05 -0.44
C LEU A 92 21.57 -1.57 0.60
N TYR A 93 21.07 -0.86 1.60
CA TYR A 93 21.83 -0.44 2.77
C TYR A 93 21.12 -0.87 4.06
N LYS A 94 21.89 -0.97 5.13
CA LYS A 94 21.43 -1.09 6.51
C LYS A 94 21.81 0.15 7.28
N ASP A 95 20.86 0.71 8.00
CA ASP A 95 21.10 1.82 8.94
C ASP A 95 20.05 1.80 10.05
N SER A 96 20.05 2.79 10.93
CA SER A 96 18.99 2.97 11.91
C SER A 96 17.78 3.70 11.32
N LEU A 97 16.56 3.21 11.62
CA LEU A 97 15.31 3.90 11.34
C LEU A 97 14.66 4.32 12.66
N THR A 98 14.39 5.62 12.81
CA THR A 98 13.68 6.13 13.99
C THR A 98 12.25 6.48 13.60
N LEU A 99 11.28 5.82 14.25
CA LEU A 99 9.86 6.08 14.08
C LEU A 99 9.38 7.16 15.06
N PRO A 100 8.20 7.77 14.79
CA PRO A 100 7.52 8.61 15.79
C PRO A 100 7.42 7.87 17.13
N ASN A 101 7.58 8.61 18.24
CA ASN A 101 7.72 8.09 19.63
C ASN A 101 9.11 7.51 19.99
N SER A 102 10.15 7.87 19.23
CA SER A 102 11.55 7.53 19.53
C SER A 102 11.86 6.03 19.50
N LEU A 103 11.02 5.22 18.84
CA LEU A 103 11.33 3.82 18.58
C LEU A 103 12.41 3.74 17.50
N SER A 104 13.58 3.25 17.86
CA SER A 104 14.70 3.06 16.93
C SER A 104 14.83 1.60 16.55
N ILE A 105 14.83 1.33 15.24
CA ILE A 105 15.09 0.03 14.64
C ILE A 105 16.53 0.06 14.13
N GLN A 106 17.39 -0.76 14.72
CA GLN A 106 18.77 -0.91 14.28
C GLN A 106 18.85 -1.88 13.10
N ASN A 107 19.85 -1.70 12.23
CA ASN A 107 20.08 -2.54 11.05
C ASN A 107 18.86 -2.65 10.11
N PHE A 108 18.04 -1.60 10.06
CA PHE A 108 16.92 -1.49 9.13
C PHE A 108 17.44 -1.48 7.69
N THR A 109 16.96 -2.41 6.88
CA THR A 109 17.36 -2.59 5.49
C THR A 109 16.45 -1.80 4.56
N PHE A 110 17.00 -0.96 3.70
CA PHE A 110 16.24 -0.17 2.73
C PHE A 110 16.98 -0.03 1.41
N GLY A 111 16.22 0.25 0.35
CA GLY A 111 16.75 0.65 -0.94
C GLY A 111 17.12 2.14 -0.95
N CYS A 112 18.32 2.45 -1.40
CA CYS A 112 18.81 3.80 -1.62
C CYS A 112 18.83 4.05 -3.12
N ALA A 113 17.89 4.86 -3.60
CA ALA A 113 17.67 5.13 -5.02
C ALA A 113 18.32 6.47 -5.39
N HIS A 114 19.29 6.43 -6.30
CA HIS A 114 19.90 7.64 -6.86
C HIS A 114 19.21 8.11 -8.14
N THR A 115 18.47 7.22 -8.80
CA THR A 115 17.76 7.51 -10.05
C THR A 115 16.37 6.89 -10.03
N THR A 116 15.36 7.69 -10.33
CA THR A 116 13.97 7.24 -10.46
C THR A 116 13.34 7.79 -11.75
N LEU A 117 12.26 7.15 -12.17
CA LEU A 117 11.39 7.59 -13.26
C LEU A 117 10.00 7.86 -12.67
N ALA A 118 9.47 9.07 -12.88
CA ALA A 118 8.14 9.54 -12.50
C ALA A 118 7.78 9.46 -11.00
N GLU A 119 8.74 9.08 -10.15
CA GLU A 119 8.56 8.92 -8.71
C GLU A 119 9.62 9.73 -7.93
N PRO A 120 9.29 10.97 -7.51
CA PRO A 120 10.22 11.83 -6.78
C PRO A 120 10.32 11.56 -5.27
N VAL A 121 9.44 10.72 -4.71
CA VAL A 121 9.42 10.41 -3.28
C VAL A 121 9.67 8.93 -3.02
N GLY A 122 10.14 8.61 -1.81
CA GLY A 122 10.36 7.22 -1.41
C GLY A 122 9.06 6.45 -1.14
N VAL A 123 9.16 5.13 -1.09
CA VAL A 123 8.03 4.24 -0.77
C VAL A 123 8.33 3.46 0.49
N ALA A 124 7.41 3.51 1.45
CA ALA A 124 7.35 2.55 2.54
C ALA A 124 6.56 1.31 2.08
N GLY A 125 7.25 0.23 1.74
CA GLY A 125 6.62 -1.03 1.38
C GLY A 125 5.95 -1.70 2.57
N PHE A 126 4.65 -1.97 2.45
CA PHE A 126 3.86 -2.69 3.45
C PHE A 126 3.43 -4.09 3.00
N GLY A 127 3.80 -4.51 1.79
CA GLY A 127 3.47 -5.81 1.24
C GLY A 127 4.12 -6.98 1.97
N PHE A 128 3.75 -8.19 1.56
CA PHE A 128 4.35 -9.41 2.06
C PHE A 128 5.78 -9.58 1.55
N GLY A 129 6.75 -9.39 2.42
CA GLY A 129 8.15 -9.64 2.11
C GLY A 129 9.05 -9.13 3.20
N ARG A 130 10.22 -9.76 3.35
CA ARG A 130 11.11 -9.50 4.48
C ARG A 130 11.71 -8.09 4.53
N LEU A 131 11.69 -7.37 3.39
CA LEU A 131 12.19 -6.00 3.29
C LEU A 131 11.09 -4.96 3.54
N SER A 132 9.87 -5.41 3.83
CA SER A 132 8.74 -4.52 4.11
C SER A 132 8.85 -3.94 5.52
N LEU A 133 8.24 -2.78 5.72
CA LEU A 133 8.25 -2.11 7.02
C LEU A 133 7.64 -3.01 8.12
N PRO A 134 6.46 -3.65 7.93
CA PRO A 134 5.90 -4.55 8.94
C PRO A 134 6.80 -5.74 9.28
N ALA A 135 7.41 -6.39 8.28
CA ALA A 135 8.27 -7.55 8.50
C ALA A 135 9.54 -7.19 9.30
N GLN A 136 10.18 -6.07 8.94
CA GLN A 136 11.36 -5.60 9.65
C GLN A 136 11.01 -5.12 11.07
N LEU A 137 9.89 -4.42 11.24
CA LEU A 137 9.36 -4.06 12.56
C LEU A 137 9.10 -5.29 13.43
N SER A 138 8.48 -6.32 12.87
CA SER A 138 8.16 -7.54 13.62
C SER A 138 9.40 -8.24 14.15
N SER A 139 10.56 -8.08 13.51
CA SER A 139 11.80 -8.70 13.97
C SER A 139 12.29 -8.11 15.30
N VAL A 140 11.92 -6.86 15.61
CA VAL A 140 12.29 -6.15 16.84
C VAL A 140 11.12 -6.05 17.81
N SER A 141 9.90 -5.89 17.29
CA SER A 141 8.67 -5.71 18.05
C SER A 141 7.52 -6.40 17.31
N PRO A 142 7.31 -7.71 17.52
CA PRO A 142 6.22 -8.47 16.90
C PRO A 142 4.86 -7.81 17.09
N GLN A 143 4.62 -7.24 18.27
CA GLN A 143 3.39 -6.53 18.60
C GLN A 143 3.14 -5.31 17.71
N LEU A 144 4.17 -4.68 17.13
CA LEU A 144 4.04 -3.54 16.20
C LEU A 144 4.02 -3.97 14.73
N GLY A 145 4.77 -5.03 14.38
CA GLY A 145 4.97 -5.45 13.00
C GLY A 145 3.96 -6.45 12.47
N ASN A 146 3.36 -7.29 13.33
CA ASN A 146 2.43 -8.35 12.89
C ASN A 146 1.02 -7.87 12.58
N ARG A 147 0.72 -6.60 12.86
CA ARG A 147 -0.60 -6.04 12.65
C ARG A 147 -0.51 -4.56 12.38
N PHE A 148 -1.17 -4.12 11.32
CA PHE A 148 -1.30 -2.70 11.02
C PHE A 148 -2.66 -2.40 10.43
N SER A 149 -3.08 -1.14 10.52
CA SER A 149 -4.29 -0.67 9.87
C SER A 149 -4.14 0.76 9.39
N TYR A 150 -4.96 1.15 8.42
CA TYR A 150 -5.09 2.53 8.02
C TYR A 150 -6.56 2.91 7.86
N CYS A 151 -6.85 4.21 7.96
CA CYS A 151 -8.19 4.73 7.75
C CYS A 151 -8.14 5.90 6.78
N LEU A 152 -8.49 5.67 5.51
CA LEU A 152 -8.36 6.69 4.48
C LEU A 152 -9.46 7.76 4.62
N VAL A 153 -9.05 9.01 4.80
CA VAL A 153 -9.96 10.16 4.82
C VAL A 153 -10.51 10.40 3.41
N SER A 154 -11.84 10.53 3.33
CA SER A 154 -12.52 10.85 2.08
C SER A 154 -12.19 12.27 1.63
N HIS A 155 -11.77 12.41 0.38
CA HIS A 155 -11.37 13.71 -0.18
C HIS A 155 -11.98 14.02 -1.55
N SER A 156 -12.73 13.10 -2.17
CA SER A 156 -13.49 13.36 -3.41
C SER A 156 -12.67 14.05 -4.51
N PHE A 157 -11.42 13.60 -4.72
CA PHE A 157 -10.42 14.17 -5.66
C PHE A 157 -9.96 15.61 -5.38
N ASP A 158 -10.29 16.15 -4.21
CA ASP A 158 -9.92 17.49 -3.79
C ASP A 158 -9.01 17.38 -2.55
N SER A 159 -7.70 17.50 -2.79
CA SER A 159 -6.68 17.41 -1.73
C SER A 159 -6.84 18.51 -0.68
N ASP A 160 -7.35 19.68 -1.07
CA ASP A 160 -7.49 20.85 -0.20
C ASP A 160 -8.63 20.68 0.81
N LYS A 161 -9.55 19.73 0.57
CA LYS A 161 -10.57 19.32 1.55
C LYS A 161 -9.99 18.56 2.74
N VAL A 162 -8.75 18.06 2.66
CA VAL A 162 -8.17 17.24 3.74
C VAL A 162 -7.59 18.11 4.84
N ARG A 163 -8.39 18.37 5.87
CA ARG A 163 -7.95 19.11 7.07
C ARG A 163 -7.05 18.31 8.01
N ARG A 164 -7.07 16.97 7.93
CA ARG A 164 -6.27 16.05 8.74
C ARG A 164 -5.83 14.85 7.89
N PRO A 165 -4.57 14.39 7.99
CA PRO A 165 -4.07 13.27 7.20
C PRO A 165 -4.80 11.96 7.53
N SER A 166 -4.64 10.95 6.69
CA SER A 166 -5.14 9.61 7.02
C SER A 166 -4.22 8.94 8.05
N PRO A 167 -4.73 8.39 9.17
CA PRO A 167 -3.92 7.68 10.13
C PRO A 167 -3.47 6.31 9.60
N LEU A 168 -2.22 5.98 9.89
CA LEU A 168 -1.63 4.64 9.81
C LEU A 168 -1.30 4.21 11.24
N ILE A 169 -1.72 3.00 11.61
CA ILE A 169 -1.68 2.49 12.97
C ILE A 169 -0.89 1.19 12.94
N LEU A 170 0.12 1.10 13.81
CA LEU A 170 0.96 -0.07 13.96
C LEU A 170 0.66 -0.73 15.30
N GLY A 171 0.46 -2.04 15.29
CA GLY A 171 0.37 -2.87 16.49
C GLY A 171 -0.82 -2.68 17.42
N ARG A 172 -1.96 -2.19 16.90
CA ARG A 172 -3.16 -2.06 17.72
C ARG A 172 -3.86 -3.41 17.90
N ASN A 173 -4.02 -3.87 19.14
CA ASN A 173 -4.65 -5.15 19.44
C ASN A 173 -6.18 -5.13 19.25
N GLU A 174 -6.79 -6.31 19.07
CA GLU A 174 -8.22 -6.47 18.73
C GLU A 174 -9.18 -5.83 19.75
N GLU A 175 -8.85 -5.84 21.04
CA GLU A 175 -9.69 -5.24 22.08
C GLU A 175 -9.77 -3.71 21.94
N LYS A 176 -8.62 -3.05 21.71
CA LYS A 176 -8.56 -1.60 21.49
C LYS A 176 -9.11 -1.19 20.13
N GLU A 177 -9.23 -2.11 19.18
CA GLU A 177 -9.92 -1.86 17.91
C GLU A 177 -11.44 -1.86 18.07
N LYS A 178 -11.96 -2.83 18.83
CA LYS A 178 -13.41 -2.95 19.07
C LYS A 178 -13.96 -1.78 19.88
N GLN A 179 -13.13 -1.10 20.66
CA GLN A 179 -13.55 -0.03 21.56
C GLN A 179 -12.99 1.32 21.10
N PHE A 180 -13.87 2.22 20.65
CA PHE A 180 -13.50 3.59 20.29
C PHE A 180 -14.36 4.59 21.05
N GLY A 181 -13.82 5.11 22.16
CA GLY A 181 -14.64 5.83 23.14
C GLY A 181 -15.75 4.91 23.65
N ASN A 182 -17.01 5.33 23.49
CA ASN A 182 -18.19 4.55 23.88
C ASN A 182 -18.79 3.72 22.73
N GLU A 183 -18.24 3.79 21.51
CA GLU A 183 -18.75 3.04 20.36
C GLU A 183 -18.03 1.70 20.19
N VAL A 184 -18.82 0.63 20.10
CA VAL A 184 -18.35 -0.69 19.70
C VAL A 184 -18.32 -0.73 18.18
N VAL A 185 -17.15 -1.02 17.60
CA VAL A 185 -17.00 -1.15 16.16
C VAL A 185 -16.81 -2.60 15.75
N GLU A 186 -17.68 -3.02 14.83
CA GLU A 186 -17.69 -4.37 14.28
C GLU A 186 -16.85 -4.42 13.00
N PHE A 187 -15.88 -5.32 12.97
CA PHE A 187 -15.06 -5.61 11.81
C PHE A 187 -15.61 -6.83 11.07
N VAL A 188 -15.66 -6.72 9.75
CA VAL A 188 -15.91 -7.84 8.85
C VAL A 188 -14.56 -8.38 8.40
N TYR A 189 -14.26 -9.64 8.72
CA TYR A 189 -12.99 -10.28 8.38
C TYR A 189 -13.12 -11.26 7.23
N THR A 190 -12.04 -11.43 6.47
CA THR A 190 -11.86 -12.47 5.45
C THR A 190 -10.41 -12.97 5.50
N ASP A 191 -10.20 -14.22 5.13
CA ASP A 191 -8.87 -14.84 5.15
C ASP A 191 -8.01 -14.35 3.97
N MET A 192 -6.73 -14.13 4.24
CA MET A 192 -5.76 -13.76 3.21
C MET A 192 -5.38 -14.97 2.37
N LEU A 193 -5.56 -14.84 1.06
CA LEU A 193 -5.12 -15.81 0.07
C LEU A 193 -3.65 -15.61 -0.26
N HIS A 194 -2.95 -16.72 -0.49
CA HIS A 194 -1.61 -16.70 -1.06
C HIS A 194 -1.70 -16.60 -2.59
N ASN A 195 -0.98 -15.64 -3.18
CA ASN A 195 -0.80 -15.57 -4.63
C ASN A 195 0.61 -16.09 -4.99
N PRO A 196 0.75 -17.29 -5.58
CA PRO A 196 2.05 -17.86 -5.91
C PRO A 196 2.85 -17.04 -6.94
N LYS A 197 2.16 -16.33 -7.84
CA LYS A 197 2.81 -15.55 -8.90
C LYS A 197 3.23 -14.16 -8.42
N HIS A 198 2.48 -13.58 -7.49
CA HIS A 198 2.81 -12.30 -6.85
C HIS A 198 2.71 -12.42 -5.32
N PRO A 199 3.70 -13.06 -4.66
CA PRO A 199 3.64 -13.38 -3.24
C PRO A 199 3.64 -12.15 -2.32
N TYR A 200 3.97 -10.97 -2.86
CA TYR A 200 4.00 -9.70 -2.14
C TYR A 200 2.64 -9.00 -1.99
N PHE A 201 1.60 -9.45 -2.71
CA PHE A 201 0.26 -8.86 -2.60
C PHE A 201 -0.56 -9.46 -1.45
N TYR A 202 -1.30 -8.60 -0.76
CA TYR A 202 -2.40 -9.02 0.09
C TYR A 202 -3.62 -9.34 -0.78
N SER A 203 -3.93 -10.63 -0.94
CA SER A 203 -5.07 -11.09 -1.74
C SER A 203 -6.18 -11.62 -0.83
N VAL A 204 -7.44 -11.42 -1.22
CA VAL A 204 -8.62 -11.98 -0.53
C VAL A 204 -9.54 -12.63 -1.56
N GLY A 205 -10.29 -13.63 -1.14
CA GLY A 205 -11.27 -14.29 -2.00
C GLY A 205 -12.52 -13.42 -2.14
N LEU A 206 -12.97 -13.17 -3.37
CA LEU A 206 -14.24 -12.52 -3.66
C LEU A 206 -15.21 -13.56 -4.24
N GLU A 207 -16.32 -13.82 -3.55
CA GLU A 207 -17.36 -14.75 -4.01
C GLU A 207 -18.32 -14.08 -5.01
N GLY A 208 -18.54 -12.78 -4.85
CA GLY A 208 -19.42 -12.05 -5.76
C GLY A 208 -19.64 -10.59 -5.39
N ILE A 209 -20.32 -9.89 -6.30
CA ILE A 209 -20.70 -8.49 -6.15
C ILE A 209 -22.21 -8.39 -6.33
N SER A 210 -22.91 -7.81 -5.35
CA SER A 210 -24.33 -7.50 -5.46
C SER A 210 -24.54 -6.04 -5.84
N VAL A 211 -25.34 -5.79 -6.88
CA VAL A 211 -25.72 -4.45 -7.35
C VAL A 211 -27.22 -4.25 -7.17
N GLY A 212 -27.60 -3.43 -6.19
CA GLY A 212 -29.00 -3.16 -5.85
C GLY A 212 -29.76 -4.41 -5.35
N LYS A 213 -31.08 -4.29 -5.32
CA LYS A 213 -32.06 -5.37 -5.09
C LYS A 213 -33.10 -5.15 -6.20
N ARG A 214 -33.23 -6.05 -7.17
CA ARG A 214 -34.23 -6.12 -8.26
C ARG A 214 -35.27 -4.97 -8.38
N ASN A 215 -35.40 -4.37 -9.57
CA ASN A 215 -36.10 -3.11 -9.87
C ASN A 215 -37.66 -3.16 -9.77
N ILE A 216 -38.30 -2.11 -9.23
CA ILE A 216 -39.77 -1.86 -9.19
C ILE A 216 -40.06 -0.55 -9.97
N PRO A 217 -40.95 -0.54 -10.96
CA PRO A 217 -41.15 0.63 -11.83
C PRO A 217 -41.68 1.84 -11.03
N ALA A 218 -41.15 3.03 -11.34
CA ALA A 218 -41.56 4.29 -10.73
C ALA A 218 -42.18 5.24 -11.78
N PRO A 219 -43.15 6.09 -11.39
CA PRO A 219 -43.75 7.08 -12.29
C PRO A 219 -42.75 8.14 -12.77
N GLU A 220 -42.88 8.57 -14.03
CA GLU A 220 -42.00 9.48 -14.80
C GLU A 220 -41.65 10.81 -14.12
N ASN A 221 -42.54 11.35 -13.29
CA ASN A 221 -42.37 12.65 -12.64
C ASN A 221 -41.58 12.60 -11.33
N LEU A 222 -41.16 11.41 -10.86
CA LEU A 222 -40.43 11.22 -9.60
C LEU A 222 -38.98 10.78 -9.85
N LYS A 223 -38.01 11.62 -9.41
CA LYS A 223 -36.66 11.30 -8.89
C LYS A 223 -35.44 11.88 -9.65
N LYS A 224 -35.38 13.20 -9.83
CA LYS A 224 -34.13 13.96 -10.05
C LYS A 224 -33.22 13.94 -8.81
N VAL A 225 -32.56 12.81 -8.56
CA VAL A 225 -31.26 12.59 -7.90
C VAL A 225 -30.89 11.20 -8.41
N ALA A 226 -29.76 11.02 -9.09
CA ALA A 226 -29.38 9.71 -9.63
C ALA A 226 -29.47 8.66 -8.51
N LYS A 227 -30.45 7.75 -8.59
CA LYS A 227 -30.53 6.60 -7.68
C LYS A 227 -29.41 5.64 -8.05
N VAL A 228 -28.24 5.88 -7.50
CA VAL A 228 -27.08 5.00 -7.67
C VAL A 228 -27.34 3.72 -6.86
N PRO A 229 -27.30 2.53 -7.49
CA PRO A 229 -27.50 1.27 -6.78
C PRO A 229 -26.45 1.04 -5.71
N VAL A 230 -26.85 0.46 -4.58
CA VAL A 230 -25.92 0.03 -3.53
C VAL A 230 -25.06 -1.12 -4.05
N ILE A 231 -23.74 -1.01 -3.90
CA ILE A 231 -22.78 -2.08 -4.19
C ILE A 231 -22.36 -2.75 -2.88
N SER A 232 -22.38 -4.08 -2.85
CA SER A 232 -21.86 -4.89 -1.74
C SER A 232 -20.84 -5.90 -2.27
N LEU A 233 -19.69 -5.98 -1.60
CA LEU A 233 -18.65 -6.99 -1.84
C LEU A 233 -18.91 -8.18 -0.92
N HIS A 234 -18.91 -9.38 -1.48
CA HIS A 234 -19.06 -10.63 -0.76
C HIS A 234 -17.72 -11.35 -0.79
N PHE A 235 -16.97 -11.29 0.30
CA PHE A 235 -15.70 -11.99 0.42
C PHE A 235 -15.92 -13.43 0.87
N VAL A 236 -14.96 -14.30 0.54
CA VAL A 236 -14.93 -15.68 1.03
C VAL A 236 -14.84 -15.65 2.56
N GLY A 237 -15.73 -16.39 3.20
CA GLY A 237 -15.87 -16.41 4.67
C GLY A 237 -17.32 -16.17 5.12
N ASN A 238 -17.72 -16.81 6.21
CA ASN A 238 -19.10 -16.76 6.67
C ASN A 238 -19.49 -15.34 7.13
N GLY A 239 -20.43 -14.70 6.43
CA GLY A 239 -20.91 -13.36 6.76
C GLY A 239 -19.99 -12.21 6.32
N SER A 240 -18.97 -12.47 5.48
CA SER A 240 -17.96 -11.48 5.07
C SER A 240 -18.46 -10.50 4.00
N ARG A 241 -19.52 -9.74 4.31
CA ARG A 241 -20.15 -8.76 3.42
C ARG A 241 -19.77 -7.33 3.77
N VAL A 242 -19.19 -6.61 2.82
CA VAL A 242 -18.86 -5.18 2.97
C VAL A 242 -19.76 -4.34 2.05
N VAL A 243 -20.59 -3.48 2.65
CA VAL A 243 -21.45 -2.55 1.90
C VAL A 243 -20.70 -1.25 1.65
N LEU A 244 -20.46 -0.91 0.38
CA LEU A 244 -19.70 0.28 0.03
C LEU A 244 -20.58 1.55 0.14
N PRO A 245 -20.09 2.64 0.75
CA PRO A 245 -20.71 3.95 0.64
C PRO A 245 -20.72 4.44 -0.81
N ARG A 246 -21.76 5.19 -1.24
CA ARG A 246 -21.89 5.69 -2.62
C ARG A 246 -20.62 6.38 -3.14
N ARG A 247 -20.01 7.23 -2.33
CA ARG A 247 -18.78 7.98 -2.65
C ARG A 247 -17.55 7.11 -2.92
N ASN A 248 -17.59 5.83 -2.52
CA ASN A 248 -16.47 4.90 -2.70
C ASN A 248 -16.48 4.25 -4.09
N TYR A 249 -17.57 4.40 -4.87
CA TYR A 249 -17.69 3.82 -6.21
C TYR A 249 -18.40 4.74 -7.22
N PHE A 250 -18.94 5.89 -6.80
CA PHE A 250 -19.59 6.84 -7.69
C PHE A 250 -19.10 8.27 -7.40
N TYR A 251 -18.57 8.92 -8.43
CA TYR A 251 -18.09 10.29 -8.38
C TYR A 251 -19.01 11.22 -9.15
N GLU A 252 -19.33 12.38 -8.58
CA GLU A 252 -20.16 13.40 -9.23
C GLU A 252 -19.37 14.70 -9.39
N PHE A 253 -19.48 15.32 -10.55
CA PHE A 253 -18.83 16.60 -10.87
C PHE A 253 -19.70 17.43 -11.82
N LEU A 254 -19.34 18.72 -11.93
CA LEU A 254 -19.96 19.63 -12.89
C LEU A 254 -19.13 19.64 -14.16
N ASP A 255 -19.75 19.28 -15.29
CA ASP A 255 -19.17 19.37 -16.61
C ASP A 255 -19.66 20.63 -17.33
N GLY A 256 -18.77 21.26 -18.10
CA GLY A 256 -18.94 22.57 -18.73
C GLY A 256 -18.09 23.67 -18.07
N GLY A 257 -17.03 24.09 -18.78
CA GLY A 257 -16.09 25.14 -18.35
C GLY A 257 -16.64 26.58 -18.45
N ASP A 258 -15.76 27.55 -18.23
CA ASP A 258 -15.96 28.99 -17.94
C ASP A 258 -16.69 29.85 -19.00
N GLY A 259 -17.47 29.24 -19.90
CA GLY A 259 -18.26 29.91 -20.93
C GLY A 259 -19.75 30.06 -20.60
N ILE A 260 -20.50 30.66 -21.53
CA ILE A 260 -21.93 31.02 -21.48
C ILE A 260 -22.87 29.78 -21.34
N GLY A 261 -22.34 28.55 -21.33
CA GLY A 261 -23.12 27.31 -21.24
C GLY A 261 -23.53 26.94 -19.80
N LYS A 262 -24.73 26.35 -19.64
CA LYS A 262 -25.16 25.80 -18.34
C LYS A 262 -24.31 24.60 -17.96
N LYS A 263 -23.68 24.65 -16.78
CA LYS A 263 -23.00 23.50 -16.14
C LYS A 263 -23.98 22.33 -15.99
N ARG A 264 -23.52 21.11 -16.29
CA ARG A 264 -24.29 19.88 -16.20
C ARG A 264 -23.73 19.00 -15.08
N ASN A 265 -24.62 18.41 -14.29
CA ASN A 265 -24.21 17.39 -13.32
C ASN A 265 -23.90 16.09 -14.07
N VAL A 266 -22.65 15.64 -13.98
CA VAL A 266 -22.18 14.35 -14.52
C VAL A 266 -21.79 13.46 -13.35
N GLY A 267 -22.01 12.15 -13.51
CA GLY A 267 -21.61 11.16 -12.53
C GLY A 267 -20.95 9.96 -13.20
N CYS A 268 -19.83 9.50 -12.65
CA CYS A 268 -19.06 8.37 -13.16
C CYS A 268 -18.99 7.25 -12.13
N LEU A 269 -19.16 6.02 -12.61
CA LEU A 269 -18.85 4.81 -11.85
C LEU A 269 -17.32 4.66 -11.82
N MET A 270 -16.74 4.59 -10.63
CA MET A 270 -15.29 4.47 -10.41
C MET A 270 -14.86 2.99 -10.46
N LEU A 271 -15.14 2.34 -11.59
CA LEU A 271 -14.74 0.97 -11.90
C LEU A 271 -14.05 1.00 -13.26
N MET A 272 -12.83 0.48 -13.30
CA MET A 272 -12.02 0.42 -14.51
C MET A 272 -12.05 -1.01 -15.05
N ASN A 273 -12.06 -1.14 -16.38
CA ASN A 273 -11.82 -2.43 -17.00
C ASN A 273 -10.37 -2.86 -16.72
N GLY A 274 -10.18 -4.07 -16.22
CA GLY A 274 -8.87 -4.63 -15.85
C GLY A 274 -8.11 -5.30 -16.99
N GLY A 275 -8.69 -5.37 -18.20
CA GLY A 275 -8.14 -6.12 -19.33
C GLY A 275 -8.80 -7.50 -19.49
N ASP A 276 -8.40 -8.23 -20.52
CA ASP A 276 -8.96 -9.55 -20.86
C ASP A 276 -8.28 -10.68 -20.07
N GLU A 277 -8.98 -11.80 -19.84
CA GLU A 277 -8.49 -12.90 -18.98
C GLU A 277 -7.18 -13.54 -19.45
N GLU A 278 -6.86 -13.47 -20.74
CA GLU A 278 -5.59 -13.95 -21.30
C GLU A 278 -4.38 -13.12 -20.82
N GLU A 279 -4.59 -11.85 -20.46
CA GLU A 279 -3.57 -10.96 -19.87
C GLU A 279 -3.45 -11.15 -18.35
N LEU A 280 -4.46 -11.74 -17.70
CA LEU A 280 -4.51 -11.99 -16.25
C LEU A 280 -3.68 -13.22 -15.82
N SER A 281 -2.61 -13.57 -16.54
CA SER A 281 -1.77 -14.74 -16.22
C SER A 281 -0.93 -14.56 -14.95
N GLY A 282 -1.56 -14.24 -13.82
CA GLY A 282 -0.99 -14.26 -12.47
C GLY A 282 -1.37 -13.13 -11.55
N GLY A 283 -1.99 -12.09 -12.08
CA GLY A 283 -2.50 -10.97 -11.31
C GLY A 283 -3.73 -11.36 -10.48
N PRO A 284 -4.06 -10.58 -9.43
CA PRO A 284 -5.36 -10.70 -8.81
C PRO A 284 -6.45 -10.41 -9.85
N GLY A 285 -7.58 -11.15 -9.82
CA GLY A 285 -8.68 -10.93 -10.76
C GLY A 285 -9.36 -9.55 -10.66
N ALA A 286 -9.09 -8.79 -9.58
CA ALA A 286 -9.48 -7.40 -9.43
C ALA A 286 -8.58 -6.69 -8.39
N THR A 287 -8.50 -5.35 -8.47
CA THR A 287 -7.79 -4.52 -7.48
C THR A 287 -8.78 -3.65 -6.70
N LEU A 288 -8.74 -3.73 -5.36
CA LEU A 288 -9.50 -2.84 -4.49
C LEU A 288 -8.71 -1.54 -4.23
N GLY A 289 -8.99 -0.50 -5.01
CA GLY A 289 -8.26 0.77 -4.94
C GLY A 289 -8.53 1.61 -3.68
N ASN A 290 -7.76 2.68 -3.52
CA ASN A 290 -7.83 3.59 -2.36
C ASN A 290 -9.23 4.19 -2.16
N TYR A 291 -9.92 4.54 -3.26
CA TYR A 291 -11.27 5.12 -3.21
C TYR A 291 -12.30 4.17 -2.58
N GLN A 292 -12.22 2.88 -2.91
CA GLN A 292 -13.14 1.88 -2.36
C GLN A 292 -12.96 1.70 -0.84
N GLN A 293 -11.80 2.05 -0.31
CA GLN A 293 -11.43 1.90 1.10
C GLN A 293 -11.63 3.17 1.93
N GLN A 294 -11.99 4.31 1.33
CA GLN A 294 -12.21 5.57 2.07
C GLN A 294 -13.35 5.46 3.10
N GLY A 295 -13.11 5.95 4.31
CA GLY A 295 -14.09 5.85 5.41
C GLY A 295 -14.25 4.42 5.97
N PHE A 296 -13.36 3.51 5.59
CA PHE A 296 -13.12 2.27 6.30
C PHE A 296 -11.78 2.35 7.02
N GLU A 297 -11.73 1.75 8.19
CA GLU A 297 -10.47 1.24 8.69
C GLU A 297 -10.26 -0.17 8.12
N VAL A 298 -9.13 -0.35 7.46
CA VAL A 298 -8.71 -1.63 6.88
C VAL A 298 -7.55 -2.15 7.69
N VAL A 299 -7.75 -3.27 8.36
CA VAL A 299 -6.77 -3.94 9.22
C VAL A 299 -6.16 -5.12 8.50
N TYR A 300 -4.84 -5.24 8.58
CA TYR A 300 -4.06 -6.36 8.11
C TYR A 300 -3.50 -7.09 9.33
N ASP A 301 -4.09 -8.25 9.62
CA ASP A 301 -3.64 -9.17 10.64
C ASP A 301 -2.70 -10.20 10.00
N LEU A 302 -1.39 -9.94 10.07
CA LEU A 302 -0.38 -10.79 9.44
C LEU A 302 -0.19 -12.10 10.21
N GLU A 303 -0.41 -12.08 11.52
CA GLU A 303 -0.31 -13.25 12.39
C GLU A 303 -1.45 -14.25 12.12
N LYS A 304 -2.70 -13.78 12.10
CA LYS A 304 -3.86 -14.63 11.80
C LYS A 304 -4.14 -14.77 10.30
N ARG A 305 -3.38 -14.06 9.45
CA ARG A 305 -3.55 -13.99 8.00
C ARG A 305 -4.97 -13.59 7.60
N LYS A 306 -5.47 -12.47 8.14
CA LYS A 306 -6.81 -11.94 7.86
C LYS A 306 -6.81 -10.45 7.53
N ILE A 307 -7.71 -10.04 6.64
CA ILE A 307 -8.01 -8.63 6.41
C ILE A 307 -9.37 -8.30 7.03
N GLY A 308 -9.42 -7.23 7.81
CA GLY A 308 -10.62 -6.72 8.45
C GLY A 308 -11.06 -5.39 7.86
N PHE A 309 -12.36 -5.21 7.67
CA PHE A 309 -12.97 -3.96 7.22
C PHE A 309 -13.98 -3.46 8.26
N ALA A 310 -13.83 -2.22 8.72
CA ALA A 310 -14.82 -1.58 9.58
C ALA A 310 -15.11 -0.16 9.13
N ARG A 311 -16.37 0.24 9.14
CA ARG A 311 -16.74 1.62 8.79
C ARG A 311 -16.30 2.58 9.90
N ARG A 312 -15.65 3.68 9.55
CA ARG A 312 -15.10 4.64 10.51
C ARG A 312 -15.23 6.08 10.04
N LYS A 313 -15.24 7.00 11.01
CA LYS A 313 -14.97 8.42 10.77
C LYS A 313 -13.47 8.67 10.89
N CYS A 314 -12.72 8.39 9.82
CA CYS A 314 -11.25 8.37 9.84
C CYS A 314 -10.59 9.66 10.35
N SER A 315 -11.16 10.83 10.07
CA SER A 315 -10.61 12.12 10.54
C SER A 315 -10.68 12.32 12.06
N SER A 316 -11.62 11.63 12.73
CA SER A 316 -11.80 11.64 14.19
C SER A 316 -10.91 10.62 14.89
N LEU A 317 -10.31 9.68 14.16
CA LEU A 317 -9.43 8.67 14.73
C LEU A 317 -8.18 9.29 15.37
N TRP A 318 -7.71 10.43 14.85
CA TRP A 318 -6.61 11.18 15.48
C TRP A 318 -6.90 11.65 16.89
N ASP A 319 -8.16 11.88 17.24
CA ASP A 319 -8.53 12.37 18.57
C ASP A 319 -8.39 11.27 19.64
N SER A 320 -8.40 9.99 19.25
CA SER A 320 -8.18 8.87 20.17
C SER A 320 -6.71 8.58 20.47
N PHE A 321 -5.79 9.07 19.65
CA PHE A 321 -4.35 8.85 19.84
C PHE A 321 -3.68 9.93 20.70
N LYS A 322 -4.45 10.94 21.13
CA LYS A 322 -3.96 12.05 21.96
C LYS A 322 -4.03 11.77 23.46
N ASN A 323 -4.54 10.60 23.87
CA ASN A 323 -4.62 10.15 25.25
C ASN A 323 -3.69 8.97 25.50
#